data_AF-A0A6V7M194-F1
#
_entry.id   AF-A0A6V7M194-F1
#
_cell.length_a   1.000
_cell.length_b   1.000
_cell.length_c   1.000
_cell.angle_alpha   90.00
_cell.angle_beta   90.00
_cell.angle_gamma   90.00
#
_symmetry.space_group_name_H-M   'P 1'
#
loop_
_entity.id
_entity.type
_entity.pdbx_description
1 polymer ?
#
loop_
_entity_poly.entity_id
_entity_poly.type
_entity_poly.pdbx_seq_one_letter_code
_entity_poly.pdbx_strand_id
1 'polypeptide(L)' 'GVPYADAMNKTLVFAIFDFDRFSKHDQIGEVKVPLCQIDLAQTIEEWRELQSVEGEGGQ' A
#
# COMPACT_ATOMS: atom_id res chain seq x y z
N GLY A 1 -12.18 15.26 -1.02
CA GLY A 1 -12.00 14.17 -0.05
C GLY A 1 -12.81 12.97 -0.49
N VAL A 2 -12.45 11.76 -0.05
CA VAL A 2 -13.25 10.55 -0.29
C VAL A 2 -14.32 10.46 0.80
N PRO A 3 -15.61 10.27 0.48
CA PRO A 3 -16.65 10.07 1.48
C PRO A 3 -16.37 8.84 2.35
N TYR A 4 -16.74 8.88 3.64
CA TYR A 4 -16.50 7.76 4.57
C TYR A 4 -17.10 6.45 4.08
N ALA A 5 -18.35 6.48 3.60
CA ALA A 5 -19.03 5.31 3.05
C ALA A 5 -18.28 4.71 1.83
N ASP A 6 -17.69 5.57 1.00
CA ASP A 6 -16.91 5.14 -0.16
C ASP A 6 -15.51 4.66 0.23
N ALA A 7 -14.98 5.03 1.41
CA ALA A 7 -13.69 4.55 1.88
C ALA A 7 -13.77 3.09 2.31
N MET A 8 -14.89 2.66 2.89
CA MET A 8 -15.08 1.30 3.40
C MET A 8 -14.98 0.22 2.31
N ASN A 9 -15.15 0.57 1.02
CA ASN A 9 -14.97 -0.36 -0.09
C ASN A 9 -13.57 -0.32 -0.73
N LYS A 10 -12.61 0.39 -0.11
CA LYS A 10 -11.26 0.58 -0.66
C LYS A 10 -10.20 -0.15 0.16
N THR A 11 -9.11 -0.43 -0.51
CA THR A 11 -7.85 -0.87 0.10
C THR A 11 -6.85 0.27 -0.01
N LEU A 12 -6.26 0.67 1.11
CA LEU A 12 -5.09 1.54 1.12
C LEU A 12 -3.86 0.70 0.78
N VAL A 13 -3.09 1.15 -0.21
CA VAL A 13 -1.86 0.48 -0.63
C VAL A 13 -0.67 1.38 -0.29
N PHE A 14 0.21 0.89 0.57
CA PHE A 14 1.52 1.49 0.81
C PHE A 14 2.54 0.74 -0.04
N ALA A 15 2.97 1.31 -1.16
CA ALA A 15 3.98 0.73 -2.03
C ALA A 15 5.33 1.42 -1.77
N ILE A 16 6.39 0.61 -1.63
CA ILE A 16 7.75 1.07 -1.34
C ILE A 16 8.59 0.87 -2.59
N PHE A 17 9.26 1.93 -3.03
CA PHE A 17 10.10 1.94 -4.22
C PHE A 17 11.53 2.35 -3.89
N ASP A 18 12.49 1.76 -4.59
CA ASP A 18 13.85 2.28 -4.67
C ASP A 18 13.93 3.36 -5.75
N PHE A 19 14.45 4.52 -5.40
CA PHE A 19 14.48 5.67 -6.31
C PHE A 19 15.72 5.60 -7.19
N ASP A 20 15.49 5.53 -8.51
CA ASP A 20 16.51 5.71 -9.54
C ASP A 20 16.23 6.98 -10.37
N ARG A 21 17.25 7.81 -10.54
CA ARG A 21 17.19 9.04 -11.35
C ARG A 21 17.12 8.78 -12.86
N PHE A 22 17.60 7.64 -13.33
CA PHE A 22 17.81 7.38 -14.75
C PHE A 22 17.02 6.19 -15.31
N SER A 23 16.25 5.48 -14.47
CA SER A 23 15.45 4.31 -14.89
C SER A 23 14.10 4.22 -14.15
N LYS A 24 13.37 3.11 -14.32
CA LYS A 24 12.12 2.85 -13.60
C LYS A 24 12.45 2.59 -12.13
N HIS A 25 11.65 3.13 -11.23
CA HIS A 25 11.79 2.81 -9.81
C HIS A 25 11.38 1.36 -9.55
N ASP A 26 12.27 0.61 -8.92
CA ASP A 26 12.01 -0.78 -8.57
C ASP A 26 11.14 -0.84 -7.32
N GLN A 27 10.02 -1.55 -7.42
CA GLN A 27 9.17 -1.76 -6.26
C GLN A 27 9.77 -2.83 -5.36
N ILE A 28 10.10 -2.47 -4.13
CA ILE A 28 10.62 -3.39 -3.12
C ILE A 28 9.49 -4.29 -2.59
N GLY A 29 8.30 -3.72 -2.41
CA GLY A 29 7.12 -4.43 -1.94
C GLY A 29 5.96 -3.49 -1.60
N GLU A 30 4.89 -4.04 -1.04
CA GLU A 30 3.72 -3.27 -0.63
C GLU A 30 2.99 -3.83 0.59
N VAL A 31 2.20 -2.97 1.23
CA VAL A 31 1.25 -3.33 2.28
C VAL A 31 -0.15 -2.92 1.82
N LYS A 32 -1.09 -3.87 1.84
CA LYS A 32 -2.50 -3.68 1.49
C LYS A 32 -3.36 -3.71 2.74
N VAL A 33 -4.08 -2.63 3.00
CA VAL A 33 -4.96 -2.48 4.17
C VAL A 33 -6.40 -2.24 3.71
N PRO A 34 -7.29 -3.23 3.79
CA PRO A 34 -8.73 -3.04 3.56
C PRO A 34 -9.30 -2.06 4.60
N LEU A 35 -9.81 -0.92 4.16
CA LEU A 35 -10.24 0.14 5.08
C LEU A 35 -11.50 -0.23 5.87
N CYS A 36 -12.29 -1.22 5.42
CA CYS A 36 -13.39 -1.77 6.19
C CYS A 36 -12.97 -2.49 7.47
N GLN A 37 -11.69 -2.86 7.61
CA GLN A 37 -11.16 -3.56 8.78
C GLN A 37 -10.50 -2.62 9.79
N ILE A 38 -10.53 -1.31 9.52
CA ILE A 38 -9.80 -0.29 10.28
C ILE A 38 -10.79 0.71 10.88
N ASP A 39 -10.66 1.00 12.18
CA ASP A 39 -11.36 2.11 12.81
C ASP A 39 -10.65 3.43 12.50
N LEU A 40 -11.15 4.14 11.48
CA LEU A 40 -10.59 5.43 11.02
C LEU A 40 -10.81 6.58 12.01
N ALA A 41 -11.58 6.39 13.09
CA ALA A 41 -11.76 7.41 14.13
C ALA A 41 -10.60 7.42 15.16
N GLN A 42 -9.67 6.47 15.06
CA GLN A 42 -8.55 6.31 15.99
C GLN A 42 -7.22 6.37 15.24
N THR A 43 -6.16 6.74 15.96
CA THR A 43 -4.79 6.58 15.46
C THR A 43 -4.43 5.11 15.50
N ILE A 44 -4.01 4.56 14.36
CA ILE A 44 -3.46 3.21 14.26
C ILE A 44 -1.94 3.29 14.19
N GLU A 45 -1.26 2.50 15.02
CA GLU A 45 0.18 2.29 14.98
C GLU A 45 0.45 0.78 15.01
N GLU A 46 0.95 0.24 13.89
CA GLU A 46 1.21 -1.19 13.75
C GLU A 46 2.36 -1.46 12.75
N TRP A 47 2.97 -2.64 12.87
CA TRP A 47 3.99 -3.13 11.95
C TRP A 47 3.40 -4.22 11.05
N ARG A 48 3.71 -4.15 9.76
CA ARG A 48 3.33 -5.17 8.75
C ARG A 48 4.53 -5.50 7.88
N GLU A 49 4.65 -6.77 7.51
CA GLU A 49 5.66 -7.20 6.54
C GLU A 49 5.28 -6.72 5.13
N LEU A 50 6.30 -6.39 4.33
CA LEU A 50 6.12 -6.07 2.93
C LEU A 50 5.76 -7.35 2.17
N GLN A 51 4.67 -7.30 1.41
CA GLN A 51 4.35 -8.36 0.47
C GLN A 51 5.09 -8.11 -0.84
N SER A 52 5.67 -9.18 -1.39
CA SER A 52 6.22 -9.16 -2.74
C SER A 52 5.10 -8.89 -3.74
N VAL A 53 5.38 -8.00 -4.68
CA VAL A 53 4.56 -7.80 -5.87
C VAL A 53 4.96 -8.89 -6.86
N GLU A 54 4.38 -10.10 -6.74
CA GLU A 54 4.55 -11.13 -7.77
C GLU A 54 3.88 -10.63 -9.06
N GLY A 55 4.71 -10.11 -9.98
CA GLY A 55 4.23 -9.59 -11.26
C GLY A 55 5.17 -8.63 -11.98
N GLU A 56 6.46 -8.94 -12.06
CA GLU A 56 7.36 -8.57 -13.17
C GLU A 56 8.67 -9.34 -12.97
N GLY A 57 8.58 -10.67 -13.12
CA GLY A 57 9.79 -11.48 -13.29
C GLY A 57 10.48 -11.07 -14.58
N GLY A 58 11.72 -10.61 -14.45
CA GLY A 58 12.69 -10.48 -15.53
C GLY A 58 12.78 -9.10 -16.16
N GLN A 59 13.81 -8.35 -15.76
CA GLN A 59 14.75 -7.86 -16.76
C GLN A 59 15.91 -8.86 -16.88
#